data_AF-F0VJ40-F1
#
_entry.id   AF-F0VJ40-F1
#
_cell.length_a   1.000
_cell.length_b   1.000
_cell.length_c   1.000
_cell.angle_alpha   90.00
_cell.angle_beta   90.00
_cell.angle_gamma   90.00
#
_symmetry.space_group_name_H-M   'P 1'
#
loop_
_entity.id
_entity.type
_entity.pdbx_description
1 polymer ?
#
loop_
_entity_poly.entity_id
_entity_poly.type
_entity_poly.pdbx_seq_one_letter_code
_entity_poly.pdbx_strand_id
1 'polypeptide(L)'
;MVAETNSPSRASPENLSREGGAPDEQGKDGIEEICECARKDSEHCVPSAEEAQELLEALEAEEAALDPQERQAMTRLGLTGCREAILAMRQQIRQRFERHRAFLDDTHQLLGERNFYFDKLNCIQRKILEDFGDSHVGQKVLAIISARPAGF
;
A
#
# COMPACT_ATOMS: atom_id res chain seq x y z
N MET A 1 -33.37 14.70 28.58
CA MET A 1 -32.22 15.59 28.84
C MET A 1 -31.16 15.25 27.82
N VAL A 2 -30.87 16.19 26.93
CA VAL A 2 -29.94 16.03 25.80
C VAL A 2 -28.73 16.90 26.11
N ALA A 3 -27.53 16.32 26.08
CA ALA A 3 -26.24 17.02 26.03
C ALA A 3 -25.17 15.93 25.78
N GLU A 4 -24.10 16.10 25.02
CA GLU A 4 -23.60 17.14 24.13
C GLU A 4 -22.51 16.42 23.32
N THR A 5 -22.49 16.65 22.01
CA THR A 5 -21.46 16.16 21.09
C THR A 5 -20.14 16.89 21.33
N ASN A 6 -19.01 16.19 21.42
CA ASN A 6 -17.69 16.81 21.41
C ASN A 6 -16.80 16.17 20.34
N SER A 7 -16.70 16.86 19.21
CA SER A 7 -15.71 16.63 18.15
C SER A 7 -14.46 17.47 18.44
N PRO A 8 -13.23 16.97 18.22
CA PRO A 8 -12.06 17.83 18.10
C PRO A 8 -11.87 18.31 16.66
N SER A 9 -11.59 19.60 16.58
CA SER A 9 -11.49 20.46 15.41
C SER A 9 -10.27 20.18 14.52
N ARG A 10 -10.45 20.47 13.22
CA ARG A 10 -9.43 20.57 12.18
C ARG A 10 -8.32 21.54 12.59
N ALA A 11 -7.07 21.08 12.52
CA ALA A 11 -5.89 21.95 12.41
C ALA A 11 -5.45 21.99 10.94
N SER A 12 -5.29 23.19 10.39
CA SER A 12 -4.79 23.44 9.03
C SER A 12 -3.26 23.27 8.95
N PRO A 13 -2.71 22.88 7.77
CA PRO A 13 -1.28 22.67 7.60
C PRO A 13 -0.60 23.99 7.17
N GLU A 14 0.47 24.38 7.88
CA GLU A 14 1.39 25.41 7.40
C GLU A 14 2.71 24.77 6.95
N ASN A 15 3.19 25.30 5.82
CA ASN A 15 4.35 24.94 5.02
C ASN A 15 5.65 24.69 5.79
N LEU A 16 6.35 23.61 5.44
CA LEU A 16 7.81 23.56 5.49
C LEU A 16 8.36 22.98 4.19
N SER A 17 9.05 23.84 3.45
CA SER A 17 9.74 23.56 2.20
C SER A 17 11.00 22.70 2.42
N ARG A 18 11.09 21.63 1.63
CA ARG A 18 12.20 21.27 0.73
C ARG A 18 13.64 21.35 1.28
N GLU A 19 14.22 20.18 1.58
CA GLU A 19 15.59 19.85 1.14
C GLU A 19 15.62 18.41 0.61
N GLY A 20 16.21 18.25 -0.58
CA GLY A 20 16.36 16.98 -1.27
C GLY A 20 17.71 16.34 -0.99
N GLY A 21 17.72 15.01 -0.90
CA GLY A 21 18.89 14.16 -1.03
C GLY A 21 18.50 12.94 -1.87
N ALA A 22 19.21 12.73 -2.97
CA ALA A 22 18.88 11.80 -4.05
C ALA A 22 18.93 10.31 -3.65
N PRO A 23 18.13 9.45 -4.29
CA PRO A 23 18.51 8.07 -4.54
C PRO A 23 18.86 7.85 -6.02
N ASP A 24 20.04 7.27 -6.18
CA ASP A 24 20.68 6.55 -7.27
C ASP A 24 19.90 6.34 -8.59
N GLU A 25 20.55 6.79 -9.65
CA GLU A 25 20.21 6.60 -11.06
C GLU A 25 20.56 5.18 -11.51
N GLN A 26 19.62 4.23 -11.43
CA GLN A 26 19.73 2.98 -12.18
C GLN A 26 18.39 2.23 -12.38
N GLY A 27 17.30 2.98 -12.49
CA GLY A 27 15.97 2.42 -12.78
C GLY A 27 14.97 3.41 -13.36
N LYS A 28 15.43 4.49 -14.00
CA LYS A 28 14.57 5.58 -14.50
C LYS A 28 14.08 5.36 -15.93
N ASP A 29 14.84 4.65 -16.75
CA ASP A 29 14.56 4.55 -18.20
C ASP A 29 13.27 3.77 -18.51
N GLY A 30 12.83 2.85 -17.64
CA GLY A 30 11.59 2.10 -17.84
C GLY A 30 10.33 2.80 -17.31
N ILE A 31 10.48 3.79 -16.41
CA ILE A 31 9.33 4.48 -15.79
C ILE A 31 9.01 5.77 -16.55
N GLU A 32 10.02 6.45 -17.09
CA GLU A 32 9.81 7.66 -17.91
C GLU A 32 9.15 7.33 -19.26
N GLU A 33 9.47 6.20 -19.89
CA GLU A 33 8.87 5.78 -21.16
C GLU A 33 7.37 5.43 -21.02
N ILE A 34 6.98 4.78 -19.91
CA ILE A 34 5.57 4.51 -19.58
C ILE A 34 4.83 5.83 -19.26
N CYS A 35 5.51 6.79 -18.63
CA CYS A 35 4.96 8.10 -18.30
C CYS A 35 4.76 8.99 -19.53
N GLU A 36 5.62 8.92 -20.55
CA GLU A 36 5.43 9.69 -21.79
C GLU A 36 4.32 9.12 -22.68
N CYS A 37 4.19 7.80 -22.78
CA CYS A 37 3.06 7.18 -23.49
C CYS A 37 1.73 7.53 -22.81
N ALA A 38 1.66 7.44 -21.47
CA ALA A 38 0.48 7.84 -20.72
C ALA A 38 0.18 9.35 -20.81
N ARG A 39 1.21 10.20 -20.94
CA ARG A 39 1.03 11.66 -21.10
C ARG A 39 0.57 12.05 -22.51
N LYS A 40 1.16 11.47 -23.56
CA LYS A 40 0.76 11.70 -24.96
C LYS A 40 -0.66 11.22 -25.24
N ASP A 41 -1.10 10.16 -24.57
CA ASP A 41 -2.49 9.68 -24.66
C ASP A 41 -3.45 10.47 -23.74
N SER A 42 -2.95 11.11 -22.68
CA SER A 42 -3.76 11.98 -21.79
C SER A 42 -4.00 13.39 -22.34
N GLU A 43 -3.33 13.78 -23.42
CA GLU A 43 -3.63 15.00 -24.19
C GLU A 43 -4.87 14.83 -25.08
N HIS A 44 -5.56 13.70 -25.00
CA HIS A 44 -6.87 13.52 -25.60
C HIS A 44 -7.92 14.28 -24.77
N CYS A 45 -8.15 15.51 -25.24
CA CYS A 45 -9.27 16.40 -25.01
C CYS A 45 -10.41 15.74 -24.21
N VAL A 46 -10.61 16.18 -22.97
CA VAL A 46 -11.93 16.07 -22.37
C VAL A 46 -12.85 16.82 -23.34
N PRO A 47 -13.84 16.15 -23.95
CA PRO A 47 -14.67 16.79 -24.95
C PRO A 47 -15.29 18.03 -24.36
N SER A 48 -15.35 19.10 -25.14
CA SER A 48 -16.05 20.31 -24.72
C SER A 48 -17.49 19.95 -24.35
N ALA A 49 -18.16 20.78 -23.55
CA ALA A 49 -19.54 20.50 -23.16
C ALA A 49 -20.47 20.31 -24.38
N GLU A 50 -20.17 21.00 -25.49
CA GLU A 50 -20.90 20.89 -26.77
C GLU A 50 -20.54 19.57 -27.49
N GLU A 51 -19.27 19.19 -27.55
CA GLU A 51 -18.82 17.92 -28.14
C GLU A 51 -19.35 16.71 -27.36
N ALA A 52 -19.41 16.80 -26.03
CA ALA A 52 -19.97 15.76 -25.17
C ALA A 52 -21.49 15.63 -25.36
N GLN A 53 -22.18 16.76 -25.57
CA GLN A 53 -23.61 16.80 -25.85
C GLN A 53 -23.93 16.19 -27.22
N GLU A 54 -23.18 16.53 -28.27
CA GLU A 54 -23.32 15.93 -29.61
C GLU A 54 -23.03 14.43 -29.59
N LEU A 55 -22.02 13.99 -28.83
CA LEU A 55 -21.73 12.56 -28.65
C LEU A 55 -22.85 11.82 -27.94
N LEU A 56 -23.46 12.42 -26.91
CA LEU A 56 -24.60 11.84 -26.21
C LEU A 56 -25.82 11.72 -27.12
N GLU A 57 -26.13 12.77 -27.90
CA GLU A 57 -27.24 12.76 -28.85
C GLU A 57 -27.04 11.72 -29.97
N ALA A 58 -25.82 11.60 -30.48
CA ALA A 58 -25.47 10.58 -31.48
C ALA A 58 -25.60 9.16 -30.91
N LEU A 59 -25.11 8.94 -29.69
CA LEU A 59 -25.27 7.66 -29.00
C LEU A 59 -26.74 7.35 -28.75
N GLU A 60 -27.54 8.29 -28.26
CA GLU A 60 -28.97 8.12 -28.04
C GLU A 60 -29.74 7.79 -29.33
N ALA A 61 -29.36 8.39 -30.46
CA ALA A 61 -29.94 8.13 -31.77
C ALA A 61 -29.60 6.72 -32.31
N GLU A 62 -28.34 6.29 -32.17
CA GLU A 62 -27.92 4.92 -32.51
C GLU A 62 -28.63 3.90 -31.62
N GLU A 63 -28.75 4.20 -30.33
CA GLU A 63 -29.39 3.31 -29.36
C GLU A 63 -30.91 3.23 -29.59
N ALA A 64 -31.55 4.30 -30.08
CA ALA A 64 -32.96 4.32 -30.51
C ALA A 64 -33.21 3.57 -31.82
N ALA A 65 -32.18 3.37 -32.65
CA ALA A 65 -32.27 2.59 -33.89
C ALA A 65 -32.24 1.07 -33.65
N LEU A 66 -31.81 0.62 -32.46
CA LEU A 66 -31.81 -0.80 -32.07
C LEU A 66 -33.22 -1.30 -31.74
N ASP A 67 -33.48 -2.57 -32.06
CA ASP A 67 -34.71 -3.24 -31.63
C ASP A 67 -34.78 -3.29 -30.09
N PRO A 68 -35.95 -3.06 -29.46
CA PRO A 68 -36.08 -3.07 -28.01
C PRO A 68 -35.59 -4.36 -27.33
N GLN A 69 -35.71 -5.52 -27.99
CA GLN A 69 -35.20 -6.78 -27.45
C GLN A 69 -33.68 -6.86 -27.55
N GLU A 70 -33.10 -6.37 -28.65
CA GLU A 70 -31.66 -6.30 -28.87
C GLU A 70 -30.99 -5.36 -27.88
N ARG A 71 -31.61 -4.20 -27.60
CA ARG A 71 -31.15 -3.22 -26.61
C ARG A 71 -31.15 -3.82 -25.20
N GLN A 72 -32.22 -4.50 -24.79
CA GLN A 72 -32.28 -5.19 -23.49
C GLN A 72 -31.25 -6.33 -23.37
N ALA A 73 -31.01 -7.08 -24.44
CA ALA A 73 -29.99 -8.13 -24.47
C ALA A 73 -28.58 -7.56 -24.32
N MET A 74 -28.25 -6.50 -25.05
CA MET A 74 -26.99 -5.76 -24.94
C MET A 74 -26.76 -5.22 -23.52
N THR A 75 -27.75 -4.53 -22.93
CA THR A 75 -27.65 -4.01 -21.57
C THR A 75 -27.45 -5.14 -20.55
N ARG A 76 -28.17 -6.27 -20.71
CA ARG A 76 -28.04 -7.42 -19.82
C ARG A 76 -26.65 -8.04 -19.92
N LEU A 77 -26.09 -8.18 -21.12
CA LEU A 77 -24.72 -8.68 -21.33
C LEU A 77 -23.68 -7.73 -20.72
N GLY A 78 -23.81 -6.42 -20.97
CA GLY A 78 -22.92 -5.40 -20.39
C GLY A 78 -22.94 -5.40 -18.85
N LEU A 79 -24.14 -5.42 -18.25
CA LEU A 79 -24.29 -5.50 -16.79
C LEU A 79 -23.70 -6.80 -16.21
N THR A 80 -23.82 -7.91 -16.95
CA THR A 80 -23.25 -9.19 -16.52
C THR A 80 -21.72 -9.12 -16.55
N GLY A 81 -21.13 -8.58 -17.61
CA GLY A 81 -19.68 -8.35 -17.71
C GLY A 81 -19.14 -7.44 -16.61
N CYS A 82 -19.83 -6.33 -16.32
CA CYS A 82 -19.46 -5.46 -15.20
C CYS A 82 -19.55 -6.19 -13.85
N ARG A 83 -20.59 -6.99 -13.64
CA ARG A 83 -20.77 -7.76 -12.40
C ARG A 83 -19.66 -8.80 -12.21
N GLU A 84 -19.27 -9.49 -13.27
CA GLU A 84 -18.16 -10.45 -13.26
C GLU A 84 -16.83 -9.77 -12.96
N ALA A 85 -16.54 -8.63 -13.61
CA ALA A 85 -15.34 -7.84 -13.33
C ALA A 85 -15.28 -7.37 -11.87
N ILE A 86 -16.40 -6.89 -11.31
CA ILE A 86 -16.49 -6.49 -9.90
C ILE A 86 -16.23 -7.68 -8.96
N LEU A 87 -16.79 -8.86 -9.27
CA LEU A 87 -16.55 -10.06 -8.46
C LEU A 87 -15.09 -10.51 -8.52
N ALA A 88 -14.48 -10.49 -9.70
CA ALA A 88 -13.07 -10.82 -9.88
C ALA A 88 -12.16 -9.85 -9.09
N MET A 89 -12.40 -8.54 -9.18
CA MET A 89 -11.67 -7.53 -8.41
C MET A 89 -11.81 -7.75 -6.90
N ARG A 90 -13.04 -8.02 -6.42
CA ARG A 90 -13.28 -8.33 -5.01
C ARG A 90 -12.52 -9.57 -4.54
N GLN A 91 -12.44 -10.61 -5.37
CA GLN A 91 -11.70 -11.81 -5.06
C GLN A 91 -10.19 -11.56 -5.00
N GLN A 92 -9.63 -10.80 -5.95
CA GLN A 92 -8.22 -10.41 -5.94
C GLN A 92 -7.87 -9.58 -4.69
N ILE A 93 -8.74 -8.64 -4.31
CA ILE A 93 -8.59 -7.83 -3.10
C ILE A 93 -8.56 -8.73 -1.86
N ARG A 94 -9.50 -9.68 -1.73
CA ARG A 94 -9.52 -10.64 -0.61
C ARG A 94 -8.25 -11.47 -0.53
N GLN A 95 -7.79 -12.04 -1.64
CA GLN A 95 -6.55 -12.81 -1.69
C GLN A 95 -5.32 -11.97 -1.35
N ARG A 96 -5.30 -10.68 -1.70
CA ARG A 96 -4.21 -9.78 -1.32
C ARG A 96 -4.21 -9.50 0.19
N PHE A 97 -5.39 -9.28 0.78
CA PHE A 97 -5.54 -9.11 2.23
C PHE A 97 -5.15 -10.36 3.00
N GLU A 98 -5.56 -11.55 2.55
CA GLU A 98 -5.18 -12.82 3.18
C GLU A 98 -3.67 -13.02 3.17
N ARG A 99 -3.01 -12.77 2.04
CA ARG A 99 -1.54 -12.83 1.95
C ARG A 99 -0.85 -11.81 2.86
N HIS A 100 -1.36 -10.57 2.91
CA HIS A 100 -0.82 -9.55 3.80
C HIS A 100 -0.99 -9.93 5.27
N ARG A 101 -2.15 -10.49 5.63
CA ARG A 101 -2.40 -10.95 7.00
C ARG A 101 -1.44 -12.06 7.40
N ALA A 102 -1.26 -13.07 6.55
CA ALA A 102 -0.29 -14.15 6.80
C ALA A 102 1.13 -13.59 6.98
N PHE A 103 1.56 -12.67 6.11
CA PHE A 103 2.86 -12.01 6.25
C PHE A 103 3.03 -11.24 7.57
N LEU A 104 1.97 -10.53 8.01
CA LEU A 104 2.00 -9.81 9.28
C LEU A 104 2.06 -10.75 10.48
N ASP A 105 1.32 -11.86 10.44
CA ASP A 105 1.33 -12.87 11.48
C ASP A 105 2.73 -13.50 11.61
N ASP A 106 3.35 -13.87 10.47
CA ASP A 106 4.73 -14.37 10.42
C ASP A 106 5.73 -13.34 10.97
N THR A 107 5.58 -12.07 10.57
CA THR A 107 6.46 -10.99 11.05
C THR A 107 6.31 -10.76 12.54
N HIS A 108 5.09 -10.82 13.07
CA HIS A 108 4.83 -10.67 14.50
C HIS A 108 5.49 -11.81 15.29
N GLN A 109 5.41 -13.05 14.79
CA GLN A 109 6.11 -14.17 15.41
C GLN A 109 7.63 -13.95 15.42
N LEU A 110 8.22 -13.59 14.29
CA LEU A 110 9.67 -13.35 14.19
C LEU A 110 10.14 -12.21 15.11
N LEU A 111 9.37 -11.12 15.21
CA LEU A 111 9.68 -10.03 16.13
C LEU A 111 9.54 -10.47 17.60
N GLY A 112 8.55 -11.31 17.91
CA GLY A 112 8.38 -11.91 19.22
C GLY A 112 9.57 -12.79 19.62
N GLU A 113 10.00 -13.68 18.73
CA GLU A 113 11.17 -14.54 18.94
C GLU A 113 12.44 -13.69 19.10
N ARG A 114 12.65 -12.70 18.22
CA ARG A 114 13.78 -11.77 18.32
C ARG A 114 13.83 -11.08 19.68
N ASN A 115 12.69 -10.53 20.13
CA ASN A 115 12.62 -9.82 21.41
C ASN A 115 12.88 -10.78 22.58
N PHE A 116 12.33 -12.00 22.52
CA PHE A 116 12.57 -13.02 23.53
C PHE A 116 14.06 -13.37 23.68
N TYR A 117 14.79 -13.53 22.57
CA TYR A 117 16.24 -13.77 22.62
C TYR A 117 17.00 -12.52 23.12
N PHE A 118 16.60 -11.33 22.67
CA PHE A 118 17.20 -10.08 23.12
C PHE A 118 17.08 -9.88 24.63
N ASP A 119 15.90 -10.14 25.20
CA ASP A 119 15.65 -10.03 26.64
C ASP A 119 16.49 -11.03 27.45
N LYS A 120 16.70 -12.24 26.94
CA LYS A 120 17.62 -13.20 27.56
C LYS A 120 19.05 -12.68 27.56
N LEU A 121 19.53 -12.16 26.44
CA LEU A 121 20.88 -11.59 26.34
C LEU A 121 21.06 -10.42 27.31
N ASN A 122 20.07 -9.52 27.41
CA ASN A 122 20.08 -8.42 28.38
C ASN A 122 20.11 -8.92 29.83
N CYS A 123 19.34 -9.96 30.14
CA CYS A 123 19.34 -10.55 31.48
C CYS A 123 20.70 -11.17 31.82
N ILE A 124 21.27 -11.96 30.90
CA ILE A 124 22.59 -12.57 31.05
C ILE A 124 23.66 -11.49 31.22
N GLN A 125 23.66 -10.47 30.37
CA GLN A 125 24.63 -9.37 30.42
C GLN A 125 24.61 -8.68 31.79
N ARG A 126 23.42 -8.34 32.31
CA ARG A 126 23.29 -7.75 33.65
C ARG A 126 23.84 -8.67 34.73
N LYS A 127 23.49 -9.96 34.70
CA LYS A 127 23.97 -10.95 35.67
C LYS A 127 25.48 -11.12 35.65
N ILE A 128 26.08 -11.14 34.46
CA ILE A 128 27.54 -11.22 34.33
C ILE A 128 28.20 -9.95 34.84
N LEU A 129 27.66 -8.76 34.54
CA LEU A 129 28.22 -7.50 35.04
C LEU A 129 28.12 -7.38 36.57
N GLU A 130 27.03 -7.85 37.16
CA GLU A 130 26.80 -7.81 38.62
C GLU A 130 27.71 -8.81 39.37
N ASP A 131 27.76 -10.06 38.92
CA ASP A 131 28.27 -11.16 39.75
C ASP A 131 29.62 -11.72 39.24
N PHE A 132 29.97 -11.51 37.97
CA PHE A 132 31.07 -12.21 37.29
C PHE A 132 31.94 -11.31 36.39
N GLY A 133 31.83 -9.99 36.52
CA GLY A 133 32.41 -9.02 35.60
C GLY A 133 33.92 -9.16 35.46
N ASP A 134 34.62 -9.43 36.55
CA ASP A 134 36.08 -9.55 36.56
C ASP A 134 36.58 -10.97 36.22
N SER A 135 35.66 -11.92 36.02
CA SER A 135 36.02 -13.30 35.70
C SER A 135 36.39 -13.45 34.22
N HIS A 136 37.38 -14.28 33.92
CA HIS A 136 37.77 -14.60 32.53
C HIS A 136 36.61 -15.14 31.69
N VAL A 137 35.73 -15.94 32.31
CA VAL A 137 34.55 -16.48 31.64
C VAL A 137 33.51 -15.39 31.40
N GLY A 138 33.24 -14.53 32.39
CA GLY A 138 32.32 -13.40 32.27
C GLY A 138 32.73 -12.43 31.16
N GLN A 139 34.01 -12.08 31.10
CA GLN A 139 34.56 -11.22 30.04
C GLN A 139 34.37 -11.83 28.64
N LYS A 140 34.56 -13.15 28.48
CA LYS A 140 34.29 -13.84 27.20
C LYS A 140 32.81 -13.80 26.83
N VAL A 141 31.91 -14.00 27.79
CA VAL A 141 30.46 -13.93 27.54
C VAL A 141 30.05 -12.52 27.12
N LEU A 142 30.54 -11.47 27.80
CA LEU A 142 30.28 -10.08 27.42
C LEU A 142 30.81 -9.73 26.03
N ALA A 143 31.98 -10.26 25.67
CA ALA A 143 32.54 -10.09 24.33
C ALA A 143 31.65 -10.74 23.26
N ILE A 144 31.06 -11.91 23.52
CA ILE A 144 30.11 -12.56 22.60
C ILE A 144 28.84 -11.72 22.44
N ILE A 145 28.26 -11.24 23.55
CA ILE A 145 27.03 -10.43 23.52
C ILE A 145 27.25 -9.11 22.79
N SER A 146 28.42 -8.50 22.94
CA SER A 146 28.77 -7.22 22.35
C SER A 146 29.36 -7.35 20.93
N ALA A 147 29.65 -8.57 20.48
CA ALA A 147 30.16 -8.81 19.14
C ALA A 147 29.07 -8.49 18.12
N ARG A 148 29.46 -7.80 17.05
CA ARG A 148 28.60 -7.60 15.89
C ARG A 148 28.76 -8.81 14.95
N PRO A 149 27.75 -9.67 14.78
CA PRO A 149 27.83 -10.76 13.81
C PRO A 149 27.94 -10.21 12.39
N ALA A 150 28.56 -10.96 11.49
CA ALA A 150 28.67 -10.55 10.10
C ALA A 150 27.27 -10.35 9.48
N GLY A 151 27.03 -9.17 8.91
CA GLY A 151 25.76 -8.83 8.24
C GLY A 151 24.65 -8.30 9.16
N PHE A 152 24.91 -8.10 10.46
CA PHE A 152 24.06 -7.32 11.36
C PHE A 152 24.48 -5.86 11.40
#